data_AF-A0A7H9BB78-F1
#
_entry.id   AF-A0A7H9BB78-F1
#
_cell.length_a   1.000
_cell.length_b   1.000
_cell.length_c   1.000
_cell.angle_alpha   90.00
_cell.angle_beta   90.00
_cell.angle_gamma   90.00
#
_symmetry.space_group_name_H-M   'P 1'
#
loop_
_entity.id
_entity.type
_entity.pdbx_description
1 polymer ?
#
loop_
_entity_poly.entity_id
_entity_poly.type
_entity_poly.pdbx_seq_one_letter_code
_entity_poly.pdbx_strand_id
1 'polypeptide(L)'
;MNRVFGYGNKKTHDQLLQESGRAMDQAQQGLQERVSQLDTQISQLNFQLQSLQKKISSARSSAGQRPLRQQALKLLNKRKKLEQMRDSLDSQSWSMSQAQMTSDNLKNTMITVNALKQTNKALKSQYGKINIDKLQDMQDEMMDLIEQGDELQEILSANTLNGDIEDIDESELDAELDALGEEDLTVPGIEESGIDMPSYLSGAVPQFIDEEPQEETTNKALENAQ
;
A
#
# COMPACT_ATOMS: atom_id res chain seq x y z
N MET A 1 -13.94 -39.58 39.15
CA MET A 1 -13.04 -38.50 38.67
C MET A 1 -13.61 -37.96 37.37
N ASN A 2 -14.31 -36.81 37.43
CA ASN A 2 -14.93 -36.21 36.24
C ASN A 2 -13.92 -35.26 35.57
N ARG A 3 -13.34 -35.69 34.45
CA ARG A 3 -12.70 -34.77 33.49
C ARG A 3 -13.81 -34.20 32.62
N VAL A 4 -14.27 -33.00 32.97
CA VAL A 4 -15.16 -32.19 32.13
C VAL A 4 -14.31 -31.69 30.96
N PHE A 5 -14.45 -32.40 29.84
CA PHE A 5 -13.85 -32.08 28.55
C PHE A 5 -14.32 -30.68 28.10
N GLY A 6 -13.40 -29.73 28.13
CA GLY A 6 -13.50 -28.44 27.48
C GLY A 6 -12.29 -28.21 26.58
N TYR A 7 -12.11 -29.06 25.57
CA TYR A 7 -11.31 -28.69 24.40
C TYR A 7 -12.11 -27.64 23.62
N GLY A 8 -12.09 -26.39 24.11
CA GLY A 8 -12.50 -25.27 23.29
C GLY A 8 -11.51 -25.14 22.14
N ASN A 9 -11.98 -25.32 20.91
CA ASN A 9 -11.23 -25.01 19.69
C ASN A 9 -10.57 -23.64 19.85
N LYS A 10 -9.25 -23.60 20.02
CA LYS A 10 -8.50 -22.35 20.01
C LYS A 10 -8.66 -21.76 18.62
N LYS A 11 -9.28 -20.59 18.54
CA LYS A 11 -9.49 -19.89 17.27
C LYS A 11 -8.15 -19.70 16.58
N THR A 12 -8.12 -19.94 15.28
CA THR A 12 -6.91 -19.69 14.50
C THR A 12 -6.58 -18.19 14.50
N HIS A 13 -5.34 -17.83 14.20
CA HIS A 13 -4.94 -16.42 14.11
C HIS A 13 -5.83 -15.65 13.12
N ASP A 14 -6.17 -16.26 11.98
CA ASP A 14 -7.06 -15.67 10.98
C ASP A 14 -8.49 -15.49 11.50
N GLN A 15 -9.00 -16.45 12.28
CA GLN A 15 -10.31 -16.33 12.92
C GLN A 15 -10.34 -15.18 13.94
N LEU A 16 -9.26 -15.00 14.71
CA LEU A 16 -9.14 -13.89 15.65
C LEU A 16 -9.08 -12.53 14.94
N LEU A 17 -8.34 -12.44 13.83
CA LEU A 17 -8.29 -11.22 13.01
C LEU A 17 -9.64 -10.88 12.39
N GLN A 18 -10.34 -11.89 11.86
CA GLN A 18 -11.66 -11.69 11.25
C GLN A 18 -12.71 -11.27 12.29
N GLU A 19 -12.69 -11.88 13.47
CA GLU A 19 -13.57 -11.48 14.57
C GLU A 19 -13.25 -10.09 15.11
N SER A 20 -11.97 -9.73 15.23
CA SER A 20 -11.55 -8.40 15.64
C SER A 20 -12.06 -7.33 14.65
N GLY A 21 -11.94 -7.59 13.35
CA GLY A 21 -12.47 -6.69 12.32
C GLY A 21 -13.98 -6.51 12.44
N ARG A 22 -14.74 -7.61 12.55
CA ARG A 22 -16.20 -7.55 12.74
C ARG A 22 -16.61 -6.83 14.03
N ALA A 23 -15.88 -7.03 15.12
CA ALA A 23 -16.13 -6.35 16.38
C ALA A 23 -15.87 -4.83 16.27
N MET A 24 -14.82 -4.42 15.55
CA MET A 24 -14.54 -3.01 15.25
C MET A 24 -15.66 -2.39 14.39
N ASP A 25 -16.11 -3.08 13.35
CA ASP A 25 -17.21 -2.61 12.49
C ASP A 25 -18.50 -2.41 13.29
N GLN A 26 -18.85 -3.38 14.16
CA GLN A 26 -20.03 -3.29 15.03
C GLN A 26 -19.90 -2.14 16.04
N ALA A 27 -18.71 -1.94 16.61
CA ALA A 27 -18.46 -0.82 17.50
C ALA A 27 -18.61 0.53 16.76
N GLN A 28 -18.14 0.63 15.51
CA GLN A 28 -18.25 1.83 14.68
C GLN A 28 -19.71 2.17 14.39
N GLN A 29 -20.51 1.16 14.01
CA GLN A 29 -21.94 1.31 13.78
C GLN A 29 -22.66 1.78 15.05
N GLY A 30 -22.38 1.15 16.20
CA GLY A 30 -22.97 1.54 17.48
C GLY A 30 -22.62 2.97 17.91
N LEU A 31 -21.39 3.42 17.65
CA LEU A 31 -20.99 4.82 17.87
C LEU A 31 -21.78 5.77 16.96
N GLN A 32 -21.89 5.45 15.67
CA GLN A 32 -22.60 6.29 14.70
C GLN A 32 -24.09 6.44 15.05
N GLU A 33 -24.73 5.34 15.45
CA GLU A 33 -26.12 5.36 15.92
C GLU A 33 -26.28 6.25 17.16
N ARG A 34 -25.34 6.17 18.11
CA ARG A 34 -25.38 6.97 19.32
C ARG A 34 -25.15 8.46 19.05
N VAL A 35 -24.24 8.80 18.14
CA VAL A 35 -24.05 10.18 17.67
C VAL A 35 -25.32 10.71 17.01
N SER A 36 -25.94 9.92 16.12
CA SER A 36 -27.21 10.30 15.48
C SER A 36 -28.35 10.55 16.48
N GLN A 37 -28.45 9.71 17.52
CA GLN A 37 -29.41 9.90 18.60
C GLN A 37 -29.15 11.19 19.39
N LEU A 38 -27.88 11.49 19.70
CA LEU A 38 -27.50 12.74 20.38
C LEU A 38 -27.82 13.96 19.52
N ASP A 39 -27.52 13.93 18.22
CA ASP A 39 -27.81 15.01 17.28
C ASP A 39 -29.30 15.29 17.18
N THR A 40 -30.13 14.24 17.16
CA THR A 40 -31.59 14.38 17.19
C THR A 40 -32.05 15.07 18.47
N GLN A 41 -31.53 14.66 19.64
CA GLN A 41 -31.88 15.29 20.93
C GLN A 41 -31.42 16.75 21.01
N ILE A 42 -30.22 17.06 20.51
CA ILE A 42 -29.68 18.42 20.44
C ILE A 42 -30.57 19.30 19.55
N SER A 43 -30.98 18.79 18.39
CA SER A 43 -31.89 19.49 17.47
C SER A 43 -33.24 19.81 18.13
N GLN A 44 -33.83 18.84 18.83
CA GLN A 44 -35.07 19.07 19.60
C GLN A 44 -34.91 20.14 20.67
N LEU A 45 -33.78 20.14 21.40
CA LEU A 45 -33.49 21.18 22.40
C LEU A 45 -33.29 22.56 21.73
N ASN A 46 -32.65 22.63 20.57
CA ASN A 46 -32.50 23.87 19.81
C ASN A 46 -33.87 24.45 19.42
N PHE A 47 -34.79 23.62 18.94
CA PHE A 47 -36.15 24.07 18.60
C PHE A 47 -36.91 24.61 19.83
N GLN A 48 -36.80 23.93 20.98
CA GLN A 48 -37.39 24.40 22.24
C GLN A 48 -36.78 25.73 22.71
N LEU A 49 -35.45 25.87 22.60
CA LEU A 49 -34.74 27.10 22.96
C LEU A 49 -35.14 28.26 22.05
N GLN A 50 -35.24 28.06 20.73
CA GLN A 50 -35.73 29.08 19.80
C GLN A 50 -37.17 29.50 20.11
N SER A 51 -38.04 28.55 20.47
CA SER A 51 -39.41 28.84 20.88
C SER A 51 -39.47 29.67 22.17
N LEU A 52 -38.63 29.35 23.16
CA LEU A 52 -38.51 30.14 24.38
C LEU A 52 -37.92 31.53 24.11
N GLN A 53 -36.93 31.64 23.23
CA GLN A 53 -36.37 32.93 22.81
C GLN A 53 -37.45 33.85 22.24
N LYS A 54 -38.30 33.35 21.34
CA LYS A 54 -39.44 34.11 20.78
C LYS A 54 -40.44 34.54 21.84
N LYS A 55 -40.70 33.69 22.85
CA LYS A 55 -41.59 34.04 23.98
C LYS A 55 -40.96 35.07 24.92
N ILE A 56 -39.64 35.00 25.12
CA ILE A 56 -38.91 35.98 25.93
C ILE A 56 -38.90 37.34 25.26
N SER A 57 -38.67 37.40 23.94
CA SER A 57 -38.65 38.66 23.19
C SER A 57 -40.01 39.33 23.09
N SER A 58 -41.11 38.57 23.09
CA SER A 58 -42.47 39.11 23.08
C SER A 58 -43.01 39.50 24.46
N ALA A 59 -42.39 39.04 25.55
CA ALA A 59 -42.80 39.38 26.90
C ALA A 59 -42.43 40.83 27.26
N ARG A 60 -43.45 41.66 27.51
CA ARG A 60 -43.35 43.11 27.74
C ARG A 60 -42.67 43.52 29.05
N SER A 61 -42.60 42.64 30.05
CA SER A 61 -42.03 42.96 31.36
C SER A 61 -40.90 42.01 31.74
N SER A 62 -39.88 42.56 32.41
CA SER A 62 -38.76 41.78 32.95
C SER A 62 -39.23 40.69 33.91
N ALA A 63 -40.25 40.96 34.73
CA ALA A 63 -40.87 39.99 35.63
C ALA A 63 -41.49 38.80 34.87
N GLY A 64 -42.17 39.04 33.74
CA GLY A 64 -42.73 37.98 32.89
C GLY A 64 -41.67 37.14 32.16
N GLN A 65 -40.47 37.70 31.91
CA GLN A 65 -39.37 36.99 31.28
C GLN A 65 -38.61 36.06 32.23
N ARG A 66 -38.56 36.34 33.54
CA ARG A 66 -37.79 35.57 34.53
C ARG A 66 -38.05 34.04 34.47
N PRO A 67 -39.30 33.54 34.52
CA PRO A 67 -39.54 32.10 34.46
C PRO A 67 -39.13 31.47 33.13
N LEU A 68 -39.35 32.17 32.01
CA LEU A 68 -38.95 31.71 30.67
C LEU A 68 -37.42 31.62 30.54
N ARG A 69 -36.68 32.59 31.08
CA ARG A 69 -35.21 32.59 31.13
C ARG A 69 -34.67 31.44 31.98
N GLN A 70 -35.30 31.15 33.13
CA GLN A 70 -34.91 30.01 33.97
C GLN A 70 -35.14 28.67 33.25
N GLN A 71 -36.25 28.52 32.53
CA GLN A 71 -36.51 27.33 31.72
C GLN A 71 -35.49 27.19 30.58
N ALA A 72 -35.19 28.28 29.87
CA ALA A 72 -34.19 28.29 28.81
C ALA A 72 -32.80 27.91 29.32
N LEU A 73 -32.41 28.40 30.51
CA LEU A 73 -31.12 28.07 31.12
C LEU A 73 -30.99 26.58 31.44
N LYS A 74 -32.06 25.93 31.92
CA LYS A 74 -32.08 24.47 32.14
C LYS A 74 -31.89 23.69 30.83
N LEU A 75 -32.60 24.08 29.77
CA LEU A 75 -32.48 23.43 28.46
C LEU A 75 -31.11 23.66 27.83
N LEU A 76 -30.54 24.86 27.96
CA LEU A 76 -29.21 25.18 27.48
C LEU A 76 -28.14 24.33 28.18
N ASN A 77 -28.23 24.18 29.51
CA ASN A 77 -27.33 23.31 30.26
C ASN A 77 -27.45 21.85 29.82
N LYS A 78 -28.66 21.36 29.57
CA LYS A 78 -28.87 20.00 29.03
C LYS A 78 -28.22 19.87 27.66
N ARG A 79 -28.46 20.82 26.75
CA ARG A 79 -27.89 20.83 25.41
C ARG A 79 -26.36 20.79 25.44
N LYS A 80 -25.73 21.66 26.23
CA LYS A 80 -24.26 21.69 26.38
C LYS A 80 -23.68 20.35 26.84
N LYS A 81 -24.35 19.65 27.76
CA LYS A 81 -23.92 18.32 28.21
C LYS A 81 -24.02 17.27 27.09
N LEU A 82 -25.08 17.33 26.27
CA LEU A 82 -25.23 16.44 25.12
C LEU A 82 -24.17 16.73 24.04
N GLU A 83 -23.89 18.01 23.76
CA GLU A 83 -22.83 18.44 22.84
C GLU A 83 -21.47 17.90 23.31
N GLN A 84 -21.13 18.04 24.59
CA GLN A 84 -19.89 17.49 25.15
C GLN A 84 -19.78 15.96 25.00
N MET A 85 -20.89 15.23 25.22
CA MET A 85 -20.90 13.78 25.01
C MET A 85 -20.72 13.42 23.53
N ARG A 86 -21.34 14.19 22.63
CA ARG A 86 -21.22 14.00 21.19
C ARG A 86 -19.78 14.23 20.73
N ASP A 87 -19.15 15.33 21.13
CA ASP A 87 -17.76 15.63 20.81
C ASP A 87 -16.80 14.54 21.32
N SER A 88 -17.07 13.98 22.51
CA SER A 88 -16.30 12.85 23.04
C SER A 88 -16.45 11.58 22.20
N LEU A 89 -17.66 11.29 21.70
CA LEU A 89 -17.89 10.12 20.82
C LEU A 89 -17.28 10.33 19.44
N ASP A 90 -17.30 11.56 18.91
CA ASP A 90 -16.64 11.91 17.65
C ASP A 90 -15.12 11.68 17.77
N SER A 91 -14.51 12.11 18.88
CA SER A 91 -13.09 11.82 19.16
C SER A 91 -12.81 10.32 19.26
N GLN A 92 -13.69 9.55 19.91
CA GLN A 92 -13.57 8.09 20.00
C GLN A 92 -13.68 7.43 18.62
N SER A 93 -14.62 7.87 17.78
CA SER A 93 -14.80 7.40 16.41
C SER A 93 -13.56 7.67 15.55
N TRP A 94 -12.94 8.83 15.71
CA TRP A 94 -11.69 9.16 15.03
C TRP A 94 -10.54 8.24 15.47
N SER A 95 -10.34 8.06 16.78
CA SER A 95 -9.32 7.13 17.28
C SER A 95 -9.52 5.69 16.79
N MET A 96 -10.77 5.24 16.69
CA MET A 96 -11.08 3.90 16.18
C MET A 96 -10.80 3.78 14.68
N SER A 97 -11.14 4.80 13.90
CA SER A 97 -10.78 4.87 12.47
C SER A 97 -9.27 4.80 12.26
N GLN A 98 -8.48 5.49 13.09
CA GLN A 98 -7.01 5.41 13.04
C GLN A 98 -6.48 4.01 13.40
N ALA A 99 -7.08 3.37 14.41
CA ALA A 99 -6.73 2.00 14.80
C ALA A 99 -7.06 0.99 13.68
N GLN A 100 -8.19 1.19 13.01
CA GLN A 100 -8.61 0.37 11.87
C GLN A 100 -7.61 0.49 10.70
N MET A 101 -7.23 1.72 10.32
CA MET A 101 -6.21 1.95 9.28
C MET A 101 -4.88 1.28 9.64
N THR A 102 -4.45 1.38 10.89
CA THR A 102 -3.22 0.72 11.36
C THR A 102 -3.34 -0.80 11.27
N SER A 103 -4.47 -1.36 11.70
CA SER A 103 -4.76 -2.79 11.59
C SER A 103 -4.72 -3.27 10.13
N ASP A 104 -5.31 -2.51 9.20
CA ASP A 104 -5.34 -2.89 7.79
C ASP A 104 -3.95 -2.80 7.13
N ASN A 105 -3.13 -1.82 7.50
CA ASN A 105 -1.72 -1.78 7.12
C ASN A 105 -0.96 -3.01 7.62
N LEU A 106 -1.16 -3.38 8.89
CA LEU A 106 -0.52 -4.57 9.48
C LEU A 106 -0.96 -5.88 8.78
N LYS A 107 -2.23 -6.01 8.42
CA LYS A 107 -2.72 -7.15 7.62
C LYS A 107 -2.02 -7.22 6.26
N ASN A 108 -1.89 -6.09 5.56
CA ASN A 108 -1.19 -6.04 4.28
C ASN A 108 0.29 -6.43 4.42
N THR A 109 0.98 -5.91 5.43
CA THR A 109 2.37 -6.32 5.74
C THR A 109 2.46 -7.81 6.02
N MET A 110 1.51 -8.38 6.78
CA MET A 110 1.49 -9.81 7.07
C MET A 110 1.29 -10.66 5.82
N ILE A 111 0.40 -10.25 4.90
CA ILE A 111 0.20 -10.90 3.61
C ILE A 111 1.53 -10.90 2.82
N THR A 112 2.21 -9.76 2.73
CA THR A 112 3.52 -9.65 2.08
C THR A 112 4.56 -10.56 2.73
N VAL A 113 4.65 -10.58 4.07
CA VAL A 113 5.59 -11.45 4.79
C VAL A 113 5.29 -12.92 4.56
N ASN A 114 4.01 -13.32 4.52
CA ASN A 114 3.62 -14.70 4.23
C ASN A 114 3.96 -15.08 2.78
N ALA A 115 3.72 -14.18 1.82
CA ALA A 115 4.12 -14.37 0.43
C ALA A 115 5.65 -14.54 0.32
N LEU A 116 6.44 -13.67 0.97
CA LEU A 116 7.90 -13.77 1.00
C LEU A 116 8.38 -15.07 1.63
N LYS A 117 7.76 -15.53 2.73
CA LYS A 117 8.07 -16.84 3.33
C LYS A 117 7.79 -18.00 2.38
N GLN A 118 6.67 -17.94 1.66
CA GLN A 118 6.30 -18.97 0.69
C GLN A 118 7.24 -18.97 -0.51
N THR A 119 7.58 -17.79 -1.04
CA THR A 119 8.59 -17.63 -2.09
C THR A 119 9.95 -18.13 -1.63
N ASN A 120 10.41 -17.79 -0.41
CA ASN A 120 11.66 -18.29 0.14
C ASN A 120 11.66 -19.83 0.28
N LYS A 121 10.54 -20.43 0.68
CA LYS A 121 10.38 -21.89 0.75
C LYS A 121 10.43 -22.52 -0.64
N ALA A 122 9.78 -21.92 -1.64
CA ALA A 122 9.82 -22.38 -3.03
C ALA A 122 11.24 -22.28 -3.60
N LEU A 123 11.93 -21.14 -3.38
CA LEU A 123 13.33 -20.95 -3.73
C LEU A 123 14.21 -22.01 -3.06
N LYS A 124 14.08 -22.22 -1.75
CA LYS A 124 14.81 -23.29 -1.05
C LYS A 124 14.48 -24.69 -1.57
N SER A 125 13.27 -24.95 -2.07
CA SER A 125 12.93 -26.25 -2.63
C SER A 125 13.45 -26.44 -4.06
N GLN A 126 13.53 -25.38 -4.86
CA GLN A 126 14.10 -25.40 -6.21
C GLN A 126 15.63 -25.41 -6.17
N TYR A 127 16.23 -24.57 -5.32
CA TYR A 127 17.68 -24.37 -5.20
C TYR A 127 18.32 -25.20 -4.09
N GLY A 128 17.57 -25.80 -3.16
CA GLY A 128 18.10 -26.68 -2.11
C GLY A 128 18.56 -28.06 -2.59
N LYS A 129 18.52 -28.30 -3.91
CA LYS A 129 19.21 -29.41 -4.58
C LYS A 129 20.57 -28.99 -5.17
N ILE A 130 20.91 -27.71 -5.15
CA ILE A 130 22.22 -27.21 -5.57
C ILE A 130 23.14 -27.29 -4.35
N ASN A 131 24.23 -28.06 -4.48
CA ASN A 131 25.23 -28.20 -3.42
C ASN A 131 25.76 -26.82 -3.04
N ILE A 132 25.67 -26.46 -1.76
CA ILE A 132 26.18 -25.18 -1.23
C ILE A 132 27.68 -25.02 -1.54
N ASP A 133 28.43 -26.13 -1.58
CA ASP A 133 29.83 -26.15 -1.95
C ASP A 133 30.05 -25.61 -3.38
N LYS A 134 29.17 -25.95 -4.33
CA LYS A 134 29.23 -25.42 -5.70
C LYS A 134 28.83 -23.93 -5.79
N LEU A 135 28.10 -23.43 -4.79
CA LEU A 135 27.72 -22.01 -4.73
C LEU A 135 28.87 -21.16 -4.16
N GLN A 136 29.73 -21.75 -3.31
CA GLN A 136 31.01 -21.16 -2.93
C GLN A 136 31.98 -21.17 -4.11
N ASP A 137 32.11 -22.30 -4.81
CA ASP A 137 32.96 -22.39 -6.01
C ASP A 137 32.52 -21.38 -7.10
N MET A 138 31.21 -21.21 -7.34
CA MET A 138 30.71 -20.18 -8.27
C MET A 138 30.87 -18.75 -7.75
N GLN A 139 30.80 -18.52 -6.43
CA GLN A 139 31.05 -17.19 -5.88
C GLN A 139 32.52 -16.82 -6.06
N ASP A 140 33.42 -17.78 -5.86
CA ASP A 140 34.86 -17.64 -6.07
C ASP A 140 35.16 -17.42 -7.57
N GLU A 141 34.58 -18.22 -8.48
CA GLU A 141 34.71 -18.00 -9.94
C GLU A 141 34.09 -16.66 -10.39
N MET A 142 32.98 -16.21 -9.79
CA MET A 142 32.37 -14.92 -10.10
C MET A 142 33.22 -13.75 -9.60
N MET A 143 33.87 -13.89 -8.44
CA MET A 143 34.84 -12.90 -7.96
C MET A 143 36.07 -12.86 -8.87
N ASP A 144 36.60 -14.01 -9.29
CA ASP A 144 37.70 -14.10 -10.25
C ASP A 144 37.34 -13.49 -11.63
N LEU A 145 36.09 -13.67 -12.09
CA LEU A 145 35.59 -13.09 -13.34
C LEU A 145 35.34 -11.58 -13.26
N ILE A 146 34.88 -11.08 -12.11
CA ILE A 146 34.77 -9.63 -11.87
C ILE A 146 36.17 -9.02 -11.81
N GLU A 147 37.12 -9.67 -11.13
CA GLU A 147 38.50 -9.18 -11.02
C GLU A 147 39.22 -9.20 -12.38
N GLN A 148 39.00 -10.23 -13.21
CA GLN A 148 39.46 -10.25 -14.61
C GLN A 148 38.72 -9.24 -15.49
N GLY A 149 37.44 -8.96 -15.22
CA GLY A 149 36.65 -7.94 -15.91
C GLY A 149 37.14 -6.53 -15.60
N ASP A 150 37.49 -6.27 -14.35
CA ASP A 150 38.07 -5.01 -13.88
C ASP A 150 39.52 -4.87 -14.40
N GLU A 151 40.32 -5.94 -14.42
CA GLU A 151 41.65 -5.94 -15.03
C GLU A 151 41.58 -5.73 -16.56
N LEU A 152 40.59 -6.34 -17.23
CA LEU A 152 40.33 -6.11 -18.65
C LEU A 152 39.89 -4.67 -18.89
N GLN A 153 39.01 -4.13 -18.04
CA GLN A 153 38.53 -2.76 -18.13
C GLN A 153 39.66 -1.77 -17.80
N GLU A 154 40.57 -2.08 -16.89
CA GLU A 154 41.77 -1.29 -16.60
C GLU A 154 42.77 -1.35 -17.76
N ILE A 155 42.96 -2.49 -18.42
CA ILE A 155 43.81 -2.62 -19.62
C ILE A 155 43.19 -1.89 -20.83
N LEU A 156 41.87 -1.93 -20.98
CA LEU A 156 41.13 -1.20 -22.02
C LEU A 156 41.09 0.31 -21.73
N SER A 157 40.91 0.71 -20.47
CA SER A 157 40.94 2.10 -20.01
C SER A 157 42.35 2.68 -20.03
N ALA A 158 43.39 1.91 -19.70
CA ALA A 158 44.78 2.35 -19.86
C ALA A 158 45.13 2.63 -21.34
N ASN A 159 44.42 2.00 -22.28
CA ASN A 159 44.53 2.28 -23.72
C ASN A 159 43.53 3.34 -24.23
N THR A 160 42.52 3.74 -23.47
CA THR A 160 41.42 4.63 -23.92
C THR A 160 41.30 5.95 -23.14
N LEU A 161 41.94 6.09 -21.97
CA LEU A 161 41.91 7.31 -21.12
C LEU A 161 42.90 8.40 -21.58
N ASN A 162 42.96 8.67 -22.89
CA ASN A 162 43.62 9.87 -23.46
C ASN A 162 42.61 10.67 -24.31
N GLY A 163 41.41 10.90 -23.80
CA GLY A 163 40.41 11.72 -24.46
C GLY A 163 39.53 12.44 -23.45
N ASP A 164 39.84 13.72 -23.22
CA ASP A 164 39.04 14.71 -22.50
C ASP A 164 37.56 14.63 -22.91
N ILE A 165 36.68 14.50 -21.92
CA ILE A 165 35.30 14.99 -22.03
C ILE A 165 35.14 15.97 -20.88
N GLU A 166 35.09 17.25 -21.25
CA GLU A 166 34.91 18.40 -20.36
C GLU A 166 33.56 18.30 -19.62
N ASP A 167 33.54 18.74 -18.36
CA ASP A 167 32.35 18.78 -17.51
C ASP A 167 31.24 19.60 -18.18
N ILE A 168 30.17 18.95 -18.64
CA ILE A 168 28.95 19.60 -19.14
C ILE A 168 28.18 20.12 -17.92
N ASP A 169 27.88 21.42 -17.89
CA ASP A 169 27.23 22.07 -16.76
C ASP A 169 25.73 21.73 -16.72
N GLU A 170 25.17 21.45 -15.54
CA GLU A 170 23.76 21.00 -15.34
C GLU A 170 22.73 21.91 -16.02
N SER A 171 23.04 23.20 -16.15
CA SER A 171 22.16 24.17 -16.82
C SER A 171 22.05 24.00 -18.33
N GLU A 172 23.05 23.41 -18.98
CA GLU A 172 23.01 23.11 -20.42
C GLU A 172 22.21 21.82 -20.67
N LEU A 173 22.34 20.84 -19.76
CA LEU A 173 21.56 19.61 -19.77
C LEU A 173 20.06 19.85 -19.57
N ASP A 174 19.68 20.70 -18.61
CA ASP A 174 18.28 21.04 -18.37
C ASP A 174 17.65 21.77 -19.56
N ALA A 175 18.42 22.64 -20.24
CA ALA A 175 17.95 23.35 -21.43
C ALA A 175 17.70 22.41 -22.63
N GLU A 176 18.53 21.37 -22.80
CA GLU A 176 18.30 20.35 -23.83
C GLU A 176 17.13 19.42 -23.49
N LEU A 177 16.95 19.06 -22.22
CA LEU A 177 15.82 18.21 -21.77
C LEU A 177 14.46 18.90 -21.91
N ASP A 178 14.37 20.19 -21.59
CA ASP A 178 13.13 20.96 -21.81
C ASP A 178 12.81 21.11 -23.30
N ALA A 179 13.83 21.30 -24.15
CA ALA A 179 13.64 21.36 -25.60
C ALA A 179 13.11 20.03 -26.20
N LEU A 180 13.47 18.89 -25.61
CA LEU A 180 12.94 17.57 -25.95
C LEU A 180 11.52 17.31 -25.44
N GLY A 181 11.08 18.03 -24.39
CA GLY A 181 9.75 17.87 -23.78
C GLY A 181 8.62 18.70 -24.42
N GLU A 182 8.96 19.81 -25.09
CA GLU A 182 7.98 20.65 -25.81
C GLU A 182 7.66 20.17 -27.24
N GLU A 183 8.44 19.25 -27.80
CA GLU A 183 8.03 18.51 -29.00
C GLU A 183 6.95 17.49 -28.61
N ASP A 184 5.72 17.99 -28.61
CA ASP A 184 4.48 17.28 -28.33
C ASP A 184 4.50 15.84 -28.88
N LEU A 185 4.75 14.87 -27.99
CA LEU A 185 4.66 13.43 -28.28
C LEU A 185 3.25 12.99 -28.68
N THR A 186 2.27 13.90 -28.77
CA THR A 186 0.98 13.63 -29.42
C THR A 186 1.09 13.72 -30.95
N VAL A 187 1.90 12.85 -31.54
CA VAL A 187 1.71 12.49 -32.95
C VAL A 187 0.36 11.78 -33.07
N PRO A 188 -0.64 12.34 -33.76
CA PRO A 188 -1.92 11.67 -33.97
C PRO A 188 -1.67 10.47 -34.87
N GLY A 189 -1.63 9.27 -34.29
CA GLY A 189 -1.28 8.03 -34.98
C GLY A 189 -0.47 7.00 -34.17
N ILE A 190 -0.01 7.35 -32.96
CA ILE A 190 0.71 6.42 -32.06
C ILE A 190 -0.24 5.52 -31.24
N GLU A 191 -1.56 5.72 -31.29
CA GLU A 191 -2.51 4.68 -30.82
C GLU A 191 -2.69 3.53 -31.84
N GLU A 192 -2.26 3.69 -33.10
CA GLU A 192 -2.49 2.70 -34.17
C GLU A 192 -1.19 2.12 -34.77
N SER A 193 -0.02 2.60 -34.36
CA SER A 193 1.28 2.07 -34.83
C SER A 193 2.07 1.64 -33.60
N GLY A 194 2.14 0.32 -33.33
CA GLY A 194 2.93 -0.25 -32.24
C GLY A 194 4.42 0.05 -32.39
N ILE A 195 4.83 1.25 -31.98
CA ILE A 195 6.22 1.63 -31.78
C ILE A 195 6.60 1.05 -30.42
N ASP A 196 7.29 -0.07 -30.51
CA ASP A 196 7.77 -0.88 -29.40
C ASP A 196 8.75 -0.07 -28.54
N MET A 197 8.46 0.06 -27.25
CA MET A 197 9.42 0.65 -26.31
C MET A 197 10.69 -0.21 -26.31
N PRO A 198 11.90 0.38 -26.30
CA PRO A 198 13.14 -0.39 -26.27
C PRO A 198 13.13 -1.45 -25.16
N SER A 199 13.53 -2.69 -25.49
CA SER A 199 13.34 -3.88 -24.65
C SER A 199 13.89 -3.79 -23.22
N TYR A 200 14.83 -2.88 -22.95
CA TYR A 200 15.37 -2.64 -21.61
C TYR A 200 14.41 -1.85 -20.69
N LEU A 201 13.43 -1.14 -21.26
CA LEU A 201 12.36 -0.46 -20.52
C LEU A 201 11.07 -1.31 -20.40
N SER A 202 10.91 -2.35 -21.23
CA SER A 202 9.79 -3.29 -21.18
C SER A 202 10.08 -4.56 -20.36
N GLY A 203 11.22 -4.61 -19.66
CA GLY A 203 11.55 -5.66 -18.66
C GLY A 203 11.67 -7.07 -19.24
N ALA A 204 11.69 -7.23 -20.57
CA ALA A 204 11.90 -8.50 -21.23
C ALA A 204 13.41 -8.75 -21.34
N VAL A 205 13.89 -9.74 -20.58
CA VAL A 205 15.29 -10.20 -20.62
C VAL A 205 15.53 -10.89 -21.97
N PRO A 206 16.57 -10.52 -22.74
CA PRO A 206 16.88 -11.16 -24.01
C PRO A 206 17.16 -12.66 -23.85
N GLN A 207 16.61 -13.49 -24.74
CA GLN A 207 16.99 -14.90 -24.87
C GLN A 207 18.35 -14.99 -25.57
N PHE A 208 19.38 -15.36 -24.82
CA PHE A 208 20.67 -15.75 -25.37
C PHE A 208 20.53 -17.12 -26.04
N ILE A 209 20.95 -17.20 -27.30
CA ILE A 209 21.00 -18.44 -28.07
C ILE A 209 22.27 -19.19 -27.61
N ASP A 210 22.10 -20.19 -26.76
CA ASP A 210 23.16 -21.17 -26.45
C ASP A 210 23.15 -22.24 -27.54
N GLU A 211 23.97 -22.05 -28.58
CA GLU A 211 24.29 -23.10 -29.54
C GLU A 211 25.52 -23.87 -29.03
N GLU A 212 25.34 -25.15 -28.70
CA GLU A 212 26.41 -26.11 -28.38
C GLU A 212 26.46 -27.25 -29.43
N PRO A 213 27.62 -27.93 -29.59
CA PRO A 213 28.26 -28.19 -30.87
C PRO A 213 27.74 -29.41 -31.66
N GLN A 214 27.98 -29.39 -32.98
CA GLN A 214 27.63 -30.46 -33.93
C GLN A 214 28.31 -31.80 -33.59
N GLU A 215 27.51 -32.88 -33.48
CA GLU A 215 28.01 -34.25 -33.60
C GLU A 215 27.61 -34.85 -34.96
N GLU A 216 28.63 -35.29 -35.71
CA GLU A 216 28.50 -36.07 -36.94
C GLU A 216 27.86 -37.44 -36.67
N THR A 217 26.81 -37.81 -37.42
CA THR A 217 26.50 -39.24 -37.66
C THR A 217 26.15 -39.49 -39.12
N THR A 218 27.18 -39.88 -39.86
CA THR A 218 27.24 -40.86 -40.96
C THR A 218 25.99 -41.17 -41.79
N ASN A 219 26.10 -40.86 -43.09
CA ASN A 219 25.40 -41.49 -44.20
C ASN A 219 25.17 -43.01 -44.05
N LYS A 220 23.92 -43.45 -44.26
CA LYS A 220 23.64 -44.62 -45.12
C LYS A 220 22.28 -44.47 -45.79
N ALA A 221 22.37 -44.34 -47.10
CA ALA A 221 21.29 -44.33 -48.06
C ALA A 221 20.56 -45.68 -48.16
N LEU A 222 19.47 -45.62 -48.93
CA LEU A 222 18.71 -46.68 -49.60
C LEU A 222 17.43 -47.07 -48.84
N GLU A 223 16.28 -46.49 -49.19
CA GLU A 223 15.47 -46.77 -50.39
C GLU A 223 14.57 -48.01 -50.20
N ASN A 224 13.26 -47.75 -50.18
CA ASN A 224 12.11 -48.56 -50.58
C ASN A 224 12.06 -50.06 -50.20
N ALA A 225 11.01 -50.44 -49.48
CA ALA A 225 9.99 -51.37 -50.00
C ALA A 225 8.83 -51.57 -49.01
N GLN A 226 7.62 -51.27 -49.50
CA GLN A 226 6.30 -51.87 -49.23
C GLN A 226 5.77 -51.94 -47.79
#